data_AF-A0A9D9X4B7-F1
#
_entry.id   AF-A0A9D9X4B7-F1
#
_cell.length_a   1.000
_cell.length_b   1.000
_cell.length_c   1.000
_cell.angle_alpha   90.00
_cell.angle_beta   90.00
_cell.angle_gamma   90.00
#
_symmetry.space_group_name_H-M   'P 1'
#
loop_
_entity.id
_entity.type
_entity.pdbx_description
1 polymer ?
#
loop_
_entity_poly.entity_id
_entity_poly.type
_entity_poly.pdbx_seq_one_letter_code
_entity_poly.pdbx_strand_id
1 'polypeptide(L)'
;MDDKVIVSNRGALKAKYGTGGFAKVVAAIRSLIAADRQRGIRSRLVFLDEAAAMKRLGATPVTSASSTRQAKAAIDAVFRATDPEYLMILGAPDVVPQQDLANPMFSPPDDPDASAWGDLPYACEARYSRDVSVFKGPTRVVGRLPDLAGASDPAYLLGVLESAARYQSRDVADYAAYFGLSTRTWRESTALSLFNIFGNSKALTLCPPAAAAHASARLAPLMHFINCHGGQADPQFYGEDARHRFPVSLSSTKLAGKIRPGTVAAAECCYGGEMYDSVTLGLPMPIGQHYLAQGACGFLGSSTIAYGPPDSNGAADLLAQYFLLAVLEGASTGRALLMARQQFVQQTAELDPADLKTLAQFSLLGDPAVHPARVPNATSLPRGLASADALRMQRRERRARLRAVGDFLEATKPATSKPQVDSTCSAQVRRSLAGIAKSAGLPAKQSFVSYEVRAPGGASVAAPSGARVRRGKAPAAATSVRYHVAIATPPRPGRAAAAPLSAVAAVAREVDGRIVAYRVYEQR
;
A
#
# COMPACT_ATOMS: atom_id res chain seq x y z
N MET A 1 -24.56 -15.15 6.48
CA MET A 1 -23.86 -13.86 6.31
C MET A 1 -22.38 -14.12 6.54
N ASP A 2 -21.59 -13.97 5.49
CA ASP A 2 -20.18 -14.34 5.49
C ASP A 2 -19.38 -13.26 6.22
N ASP A 3 -18.36 -13.64 6.99
CA ASP A 3 -17.46 -12.68 7.66
C ASP A 3 -16.23 -12.41 6.78
N LYS A 4 -15.81 -13.39 5.99
CA LYS A 4 -14.74 -13.25 5.00
C LYS A 4 -15.19 -13.80 3.66
N VAL A 5 -14.91 -13.07 2.59
CA VAL A 5 -15.05 -13.58 1.23
C VAL A 5 -13.69 -13.68 0.58
N ILE A 6 -13.40 -14.85 0.01
CA ILE A 6 -12.22 -15.15 -0.78
C ILE A 6 -12.66 -15.09 -2.24
N VAL A 7 -12.09 -14.17 -3.02
CA VAL A 7 -12.35 -14.06 -4.47
C VAL A 7 -11.17 -14.57 -5.27
N SER A 8 -11.46 -15.28 -6.37
CA SER A 8 -10.45 -15.82 -7.29
C SER A 8 -11.05 -16.00 -8.69
N ASN A 9 -10.23 -16.34 -9.68
CA ASN A 9 -10.70 -16.75 -11.02
C ASN A 9 -10.43 -18.25 -11.23
N ARG A 10 -11.48 -19.04 -11.48
CA ARG A 10 -11.42 -20.49 -11.65
C ARG A 10 -10.72 -20.87 -12.95
N GLY A 11 -11.10 -20.24 -14.06
CA GLY A 11 -10.53 -20.47 -15.38
C GLY A 11 -9.04 -20.18 -15.40
N ALA A 12 -8.62 -19.04 -14.83
CA ALA A 12 -7.21 -18.66 -14.74
C ALA A 12 -6.41 -19.65 -13.90
N LEU A 13 -6.86 -20.01 -12.69
CA LEU A 13 -6.17 -21.01 -11.86
C LEU A 13 -6.09 -22.39 -12.53
N LYS A 14 -7.13 -22.80 -13.26
CA LYS A 14 -7.13 -24.07 -14.01
C LYS A 14 -6.18 -24.04 -15.21
N ALA A 15 -6.14 -22.93 -15.94
CA ALA A 15 -5.21 -22.74 -17.05
C ALA A 15 -3.77 -22.81 -16.55
N LYS A 16 -3.52 -22.22 -15.37
CA LYS A 16 -2.22 -22.15 -14.72
C LYS A 16 -1.72 -23.49 -14.20
N TYR A 17 -2.54 -24.20 -13.42
CA TYR A 17 -2.12 -25.38 -12.65
C TYR A 17 -2.65 -26.72 -13.19
N GLY A 18 -3.41 -26.69 -14.29
CA GLY A 18 -4.17 -27.83 -14.77
C GLY A 18 -5.24 -28.29 -13.78
N THR A 19 -5.99 -29.34 -14.16
CA THR A 19 -7.08 -29.88 -13.33
C THR A 19 -6.61 -30.39 -11.97
N GLY A 20 -5.48 -31.11 -11.94
CA GLY A 20 -4.93 -31.70 -10.72
C GLY A 20 -4.40 -30.64 -9.74
N GLY A 21 -3.62 -29.67 -10.22
CA GLY A 21 -3.12 -28.58 -9.39
C GLY A 21 -4.25 -27.69 -8.88
N PHE A 22 -5.23 -27.35 -9.72
CA PHE A 22 -6.43 -26.63 -9.29
C PHE A 22 -7.20 -27.35 -8.18
N ALA A 23 -7.33 -28.69 -8.26
CA ALA A 23 -8.01 -29.47 -7.22
C ALA A 23 -7.27 -29.37 -5.87
N LYS A 24 -5.93 -29.43 -5.87
CA LYS A 24 -5.11 -29.22 -4.67
C LYS A 24 -5.30 -27.81 -4.09
N VAL A 25 -5.31 -26.79 -4.94
CA VAL A 25 -5.56 -25.39 -4.51
C VAL A 25 -6.93 -25.27 -3.85
N VAL A 26 -7.99 -25.83 -4.45
CA VAL A 26 -9.34 -25.82 -3.83
C VAL A 26 -9.36 -26.53 -2.48
N ALA A 27 -8.64 -27.65 -2.33
CA ALA A 27 -8.53 -28.36 -1.05
C ALA A 27 -7.79 -27.52 0.02
N ALA A 28 -6.72 -26.81 -0.37
CA ALA A 28 -6.02 -25.89 0.52
C ALA A 28 -6.90 -24.70 0.95
N ILE A 29 -7.68 -24.12 0.03
CA ILE A 29 -8.66 -23.07 0.37
C ILE A 29 -9.70 -23.60 1.37
N ARG A 30 -10.21 -24.83 1.18
CA ARG A 30 -11.15 -25.45 2.14
C ARG A 30 -10.51 -25.63 3.52
N SER A 31 -9.23 -25.96 3.58
CA SER A 31 -8.48 -26.06 4.83
C SER A 31 -8.35 -24.69 5.53
N LEU A 32 -8.08 -23.63 4.77
CA LEU A 32 -8.12 -22.25 5.28
C LEU A 32 -9.52 -21.87 5.81
N ILE A 33 -10.59 -22.19 5.08
CA ILE A 33 -11.97 -21.94 5.53
C ILE A 33 -12.29 -22.70 6.83
N ALA A 34 -11.82 -23.93 6.96
CA ALA A 34 -11.99 -24.71 8.19
C ALA A 34 -11.23 -24.09 9.37
N ALA A 35 -9.99 -23.63 9.16
CA ALA A 35 -9.21 -22.92 10.17
C ALA A 35 -9.86 -21.57 10.56
N ASP A 36 -10.37 -20.82 9.58
CA ASP A 36 -11.15 -19.59 9.83
C ASP A 36 -12.36 -19.87 10.71
N ARG A 37 -13.09 -20.97 10.46
CA ARG A 37 -14.24 -21.36 11.29
C ARG A 37 -13.84 -21.63 12.74
N GLN A 38 -12.69 -22.28 12.98
CA GLN A 38 -12.16 -22.48 14.33
C GLN A 38 -11.81 -21.16 15.02
N ARG A 39 -11.45 -20.13 14.25
CA ARG A 39 -11.20 -18.76 14.72
C ARG A 39 -12.47 -17.90 14.81
N GLY A 40 -13.65 -18.49 14.59
CA GLY A 40 -14.93 -17.77 14.61
C GLY A 40 -15.14 -16.82 13.43
N ILE A 41 -14.51 -17.12 12.28
CA ILE A 41 -14.64 -16.37 11.02
C ILE A 41 -15.34 -17.28 10.00
N ARG A 42 -16.50 -16.85 9.50
CA ARG A 42 -17.21 -17.58 8.44
C ARG A 42 -16.69 -17.15 7.06
N SER A 43 -15.90 -18.02 6.44
CA SER A 43 -15.27 -17.75 5.14
C SER A 43 -16.01 -18.42 3.98
N ARG A 44 -16.14 -17.71 2.85
CA ARG A 44 -16.72 -18.23 1.60
C ARG A 44 -15.80 -17.97 0.41
N LEU A 45 -15.62 -18.99 -0.43
CA LEU A 45 -14.96 -18.85 -1.74
C LEU A 45 -15.97 -18.46 -2.82
N VAL A 46 -15.63 -17.48 -3.64
CA VAL A 46 -16.38 -17.06 -4.83
C VAL A 46 -15.44 -16.99 -6.02
N PHE A 47 -15.75 -17.73 -7.07
CA PHE A 47 -15.05 -17.60 -8.35
C PHE A 47 -15.74 -16.53 -9.22
N LEU A 48 -14.98 -15.51 -9.61
CA LEU A 48 -15.50 -14.33 -10.30
C LEU A 48 -15.99 -14.63 -11.73
N ASP A 49 -15.54 -15.72 -12.32
CA ASP A 49 -15.88 -16.21 -13.66
C ASP A 49 -16.99 -17.29 -13.65
N GLU A 50 -17.50 -17.71 -12.48
CA GLU A 50 -18.54 -18.72 -12.39
C GLU A 50 -19.95 -18.11 -12.57
N ALA A 51 -20.47 -18.16 -13.79
CA ALA A 51 -21.73 -17.52 -14.18
C ALA A 51 -22.92 -17.80 -13.23
N ALA A 52 -23.11 -19.06 -12.80
CA ALA A 52 -24.21 -19.41 -11.90
C ALA A 52 -24.05 -18.79 -10.50
N ALA A 53 -22.83 -18.81 -9.94
CA ALA A 53 -22.56 -18.19 -8.64
C ALA A 53 -22.71 -16.66 -8.70
N MET A 54 -22.18 -16.05 -9.75
CA MET A 54 -22.25 -14.60 -9.96
C MET A 54 -23.70 -14.13 -10.16
N LYS A 55 -24.51 -14.86 -10.95
CA LYS A 55 -25.94 -14.59 -11.11
C LYS A 55 -26.69 -14.61 -9.77
N ARG A 56 -26.41 -15.58 -8.89
CA ARG A 56 -27.02 -15.66 -7.54
C ARG A 56 -26.66 -14.47 -6.65
N LEU A 57 -25.52 -13.82 -6.91
CA LEU A 57 -25.05 -12.64 -6.18
C LEU A 57 -25.44 -11.33 -6.88
N GLY A 58 -26.25 -11.38 -7.94
CA GLY A 58 -26.58 -10.20 -8.75
C GLY A 58 -25.37 -9.58 -9.45
N ALA A 59 -24.33 -10.38 -9.69
CA ALA A 59 -23.06 -9.95 -10.27
C ALA A 59 -22.91 -10.46 -11.71
N THR A 60 -22.21 -9.69 -12.54
CA THR A 60 -21.81 -10.13 -13.88
C THR A 60 -20.52 -10.94 -13.78
N PRO A 61 -20.44 -12.15 -14.39
CA PRO A 61 -19.22 -12.93 -14.36
C PRO A 61 -18.10 -12.26 -15.16
N VAL A 62 -16.87 -12.43 -14.69
CA VAL A 62 -15.65 -12.04 -15.39
C VAL A 62 -15.41 -13.00 -16.54
N THR A 63 -15.39 -12.49 -17.77
CA THR A 63 -15.14 -13.26 -18.99
C THR A 63 -13.68 -13.19 -19.45
N SER A 64 -12.94 -12.16 -19.01
CA SER A 64 -11.50 -12.02 -19.25
C SER A 64 -10.77 -11.81 -17.93
N ALA A 65 -9.88 -12.74 -17.58
CA ALA A 65 -9.11 -12.69 -16.34
C ALA A 65 -8.21 -11.45 -16.25
N SER A 66 -7.75 -10.90 -17.38
CA SER A 66 -6.93 -9.67 -17.41
C SER A 66 -7.74 -8.37 -17.34
N SER A 67 -9.06 -8.44 -17.36
CA SER A 67 -9.90 -7.23 -17.36
C SER A 67 -10.03 -6.62 -15.95
N THR A 68 -9.26 -5.55 -15.70
CA THR A 68 -9.33 -4.76 -14.45
C THR A 68 -10.74 -4.23 -14.18
N ARG A 69 -11.44 -3.77 -15.23
CA ARG A 69 -12.82 -3.27 -15.13
C ARG A 69 -13.82 -4.35 -14.73
N GLN A 70 -13.76 -5.52 -15.36
CA GLN A 70 -14.66 -6.63 -15.01
C GLN A 70 -14.38 -7.13 -13.60
N ALA A 71 -13.10 -7.30 -13.23
CA ALA A 71 -12.71 -7.72 -11.89
C ALA A 71 -13.25 -6.76 -10.82
N LYS A 72 -13.07 -5.45 -11.00
CA LYS A 72 -13.62 -4.43 -10.09
C LYS A 72 -15.15 -4.49 -9.98
N ALA A 73 -15.86 -4.55 -11.10
CA ALA A 73 -17.32 -4.63 -11.09
C ALA A 73 -17.84 -5.91 -10.41
N ALA A 74 -17.20 -7.05 -10.66
CA ALA A 74 -17.53 -8.34 -10.08
C ALA A 74 -17.28 -8.34 -8.56
N ILE A 75 -16.11 -7.90 -8.11
CA ILE A 75 -15.74 -7.83 -6.70
C ILE A 75 -16.68 -6.87 -5.94
N ASP A 76 -17.02 -5.72 -6.52
CA ASP A 76 -17.97 -4.78 -5.92
C ASP A 76 -19.35 -5.40 -5.72
N ALA A 77 -19.85 -6.15 -6.71
CA ALA A 77 -21.14 -6.82 -6.62
C ALA A 77 -21.12 -7.95 -5.58
N VAL A 78 -20.06 -8.77 -5.56
CA VAL A 78 -19.86 -9.80 -4.53
C VAL A 78 -19.81 -9.18 -3.13
N PHE A 79 -19.05 -8.11 -2.95
CA PHE A 79 -18.92 -7.44 -1.66
C PHE A 79 -20.26 -6.87 -1.19
N ARG A 80 -21.01 -6.18 -2.06
CA ARG A 80 -22.35 -5.66 -1.72
C ARG A 80 -23.35 -6.76 -1.38
N ALA A 81 -23.31 -7.88 -2.10
CA ALA A 81 -24.25 -8.99 -1.89
C ALA A 81 -23.97 -9.79 -0.60
N THR A 82 -22.72 -9.76 -0.10
CA THR A 82 -22.29 -10.57 1.05
C THR A 82 -22.00 -9.77 2.31
N ASP A 83 -21.73 -8.46 2.19
CA ASP A 83 -21.31 -7.52 3.23
C ASP A 83 -20.31 -8.13 4.24
N PRO A 84 -19.14 -8.59 3.77
CA PRO A 84 -18.18 -9.27 4.61
C PRO A 84 -17.36 -8.27 5.43
N GLU A 85 -16.77 -8.76 6.52
CA GLU A 85 -15.81 -8.01 7.31
C GLU A 85 -14.43 -7.97 6.63
N TYR A 86 -14.09 -9.00 5.85
CA TYR A 86 -12.82 -9.17 5.15
C TYR A 86 -13.04 -9.58 3.68
N LEU A 87 -12.28 -8.96 2.77
CA LEU A 87 -12.18 -9.36 1.36
C LEU A 87 -10.74 -9.81 1.09
N MET A 88 -10.56 -11.10 0.83
CA MET A 88 -9.27 -11.65 0.41
C MET A 88 -9.28 -11.89 -1.11
N ILE A 89 -8.33 -11.29 -1.82
CA ILE A 89 -8.06 -11.61 -3.21
C ILE A 89 -7.05 -12.75 -3.24
N LEU A 90 -7.39 -13.87 -3.88
CA LEU A 90 -6.51 -15.03 -4.01
C LEU A 90 -5.94 -15.08 -5.43
N GLY A 91 -4.61 -15.06 -5.54
CA GLY A 91 -3.87 -15.10 -6.80
C GLY A 91 -3.13 -13.79 -7.13
N ALA A 92 -2.17 -13.89 -8.03
CA ALA A 92 -1.37 -12.82 -8.60
C ALA A 92 -2.13 -12.07 -9.71
N PRO A 93 -1.56 -11.02 -10.31
CA PRO A 93 -2.24 -10.22 -11.33
C PRO A 93 -2.72 -10.98 -12.57
N ASP A 94 -2.12 -12.13 -12.90
CA ASP A 94 -2.54 -13.02 -13.98
C ASP A 94 -3.78 -13.87 -13.65
N VAL A 95 -4.19 -13.93 -12.37
CA VAL A 95 -5.41 -14.61 -11.89
C VAL A 95 -6.52 -13.61 -11.55
N VAL A 96 -6.20 -12.60 -10.74
CA VAL A 96 -7.09 -11.47 -10.43
C VAL A 96 -6.26 -10.18 -10.54
N PRO A 97 -6.53 -9.29 -11.51
CA PRO A 97 -5.62 -8.21 -11.82
C PRO A 97 -5.65 -7.13 -10.73
N GLN A 98 -4.51 -6.46 -10.52
CA GLN A 98 -4.50 -5.16 -9.85
C GLN A 98 -5.07 -4.11 -10.81
N GLN A 99 -5.65 -3.03 -10.28
CA GLN A 99 -6.22 -1.98 -11.13
C GLN A 99 -5.13 -1.00 -11.61
N ASP A 100 -5.30 -0.50 -12.84
CA ASP A 100 -4.40 0.38 -13.59
C ASP A 100 -4.59 1.87 -13.26
N LEU A 101 -4.47 2.25 -11.99
CA LEU A 101 -4.60 3.65 -11.55
C LEU A 101 -3.56 4.52 -12.24
N ALA A 102 -3.96 5.66 -12.80
CA ALA A 102 -3.03 6.62 -13.41
C ALA A 102 -2.09 7.18 -12.35
N ASN A 103 -0.78 7.14 -12.61
CA ASN A 103 0.21 7.70 -11.71
C ASN A 103 0.21 9.25 -11.82
N PRO A 104 -0.18 9.98 -10.75
CA PRO A 104 -0.19 11.43 -10.79
C PRO A 104 1.23 12.05 -10.78
N MET A 105 2.27 11.27 -10.48
CA MET A 105 3.68 11.66 -10.54
C MET A 105 4.38 11.19 -11.83
N PHE A 106 3.65 10.67 -12.83
CA PHE A 106 4.26 10.21 -14.07
C PHE A 106 5.02 11.34 -14.77
N SER A 107 6.34 11.17 -14.93
CA SER A 107 7.26 12.18 -15.46
C SER A 107 8.46 11.50 -16.11
N PRO A 108 8.30 10.85 -17.28
CA PRO A 108 9.40 10.15 -17.93
C PRO A 108 10.49 11.14 -18.40
N PRO A 109 11.79 10.78 -18.31
CA PRO A 109 12.29 9.46 -17.93
C PRO A 109 12.43 9.24 -16.41
N ASP A 110 12.23 10.27 -15.58
CA ASP A 110 12.56 10.23 -14.14
C ASP A 110 11.56 9.42 -13.30
N ASP A 111 10.28 9.46 -13.65
CA ASP A 111 9.24 8.55 -13.14
C ASP A 111 8.49 7.92 -14.34
N PRO A 112 8.95 6.76 -14.85
CA PRO A 112 8.42 6.15 -16.05
C PRO A 112 7.14 5.34 -15.81
N ASP A 113 6.65 5.22 -14.56
CA ASP A 113 5.48 4.41 -14.24
C ASP A 113 4.20 5.13 -14.69
N ALA A 114 3.63 4.77 -15.84
CA ALA A 114 2.38 5.38 -16.30
C ALA A 114 1.16 5.03 -15.42
N SER A 115 1.24 3.92 -14.70
CA SER A 115 0.20 3.43 -13.79
C SER A 115 0.78 3.03 -12.44
N ALA A 116 0.12 3.44 -11.36
CA ALA A 116 0.37 2.98 -10.00
C ALA A 116 -0.52 1.75 -9.71
N TRP A 117 -0.08 0.57 -10.12
CA TRP A 117 -0.85 -0.67 -9.99
C TRP A 117 -1.23 -0.96 -8.53
N GLY A 118 -2.48 -1.29 -8.23
CA GLY A 118 -2.80 -1.60 -6.83
C GLY A 118 -4.20 -2.14 -6.56
N ASP A 119 -4.37 -2.56 -5.31
CA ASP A 119 -5.63 -3.10 -4.79
C ASP A 119 -6.48 -2.05 -4.05
N LEU A 120 -6.04 -0.78 -4.00
CA LEU A 120 -6.82 0.33 -3.39
C LEU A 120 -8.26 0.38 -3.93
N PRO A 121 -8.55 0.25 -5.24
CA PRO A 121 -9.92 0.37 -5.74
C PRO A 121 -10.84 -0.74 -5.23
N TYR A 122 -10.31 -1.93 -4.94
CA TYR A 122 -11.10 -3.00 -4.33
C TYR A 122 -11.47 -2.69 -2.87
N ALA A 123 -10.74 -1.77 -2.21
CA ALA A 123 -11.03 -1.29 -0.86
C ALA A 123 -12.06 -0.15 -0.80
N CYS A 124 -12.50 0.37 -1.95
CA CYS A 124 -13.34 1.56 -2.05
C CYS A 124 -14.67 1.27 -2.75
N GLU A 125 -15.71 2.05 -2.42
CA GLU A 125 -17.05 1.90 -3.00
C GLU A 125 -17.20 2.45 -4.42
N ALA A 126 -16.33 3.38 -4.83
CA ALA A 126 -16.34 3.94 -6.18
C ALA A 126 -16.17 2.85 -7.25
N ARG A 127 -16.84 3.03 -8.40
CA ARG A 127 -16.72 2.14 -9.56
C ARG A 127 -15.31 2.20 -10.15
N TYR A 128 -15.02 1.31 -11.10
CA TYR A 128 -13.76 1.36 -11.84
C TYR A 128 -13.46 2.77 -12.38
N SER A 129 -12.25 3.24 -12.10
CA SER A 129 -11.71 4.53 -12.54
C SER A 129 -10.18 4.43 -12.54
N ARG A 130 -9.51 5.17 -13.42
CA ARG A 130 -8.05 5.35 -13.35
C ARG A 130 -7.66 6.58 -12.51
N ASP A 131 -8.61 7.42 -12.14
CA ASP A 131 -8.38 8.57 -11.27
C ASP A 131 -8.25 8.10 -9.82
N VAL A 132 -7.12 8.37 -9.16
CA VAL A 132 -6.90 7.96 -7.77
C VAL A 132 -7.78 8.76 -6.79
N SER A 133 -8.14 9.99 -7.15
CA SER A 133 -8.81 10.92 -6.24
C SER A 133 -10.24 10.51 -5.86
N VAL A 134 -10.82 9.53 -6.57
CA VAL A 134 -12.12 8.90 -6.25
C VAL A 134 -12.01 7.68 -5.33
N PHE A 135 -10.80 7.36 -4.87
CA PHE A 135 -10.51 6.24 -3.98
C PHE A 135 -9.84 6.69 -2.67
N LYS A 136 -10.06 7.94 -2.26
CA LYS A 136 -9.45 8.56 -1.08
C LYS A 136 -10.12 8.17 0.25
N GLY A 137 -11.33 7.63 0.20
CA GLY A 137 -12.02 7.08 1.36
C GLY A 137 -12.18 5.56 1.30
N PRO A 138 -11.11 4.76 1.49
CA PRO A 138 -11.26 3.31 1.55
C PRO A 138 -12.16 2.93 2.73
N THR A 139 -13.07 2.00 2.48
CA THR A 139 -14.05 1.52 3.45
C THR A 139 -13.86 0.05 3.77
N ARG A 140 -13.30 -0.76 2.86
CA ARG A 140 -13.28 -2.23 2.97
C ARG A 140 -11.92 -2.72 3.45
N VAL A 141 -11.94 -3.81 4.21
CA VAL A 141 -10.74 -4.49 4.69
C VAL A 141 -10.29 -5.48 3.63
N VAL A 142 -9.19 -5.16 2.94
CA VAL A 142 -8.71 -5.91 1.77
C VAL A 142 -7.27 -6.36 1.97
N GLY A 143 -6.95 -7.56 1.48
CA GLY A 143 -5.60 -8.09 1.36
C GLY A 143 -5.54 -9.08 0.20
N ARG A 144 -4.34 -9.28 -0.36
CA ARG A 144 -4.10 -10.23 -1.44
C ARG A 144 -3.22 -11.35 -0.94
N LEU A 145 -3.64 -12.60 -1.10
CA LEU A 145 -2.78 -13.76 -0.92
C LEU A 145 -2.35 -14.23 -2.32
N PRO A 146 -1.21 -13.76 -2.84
CA PRO A 146 -0.82 -14.04 -4.22
C PRO A 146 -0.26 -15.46 -4.38
N ASP A 147 -0.41 -16.02 -5.57
CA ASP A 147 0.50 -17.05 -6.08
C ASP A 147 1.66 -16.38 -6.86
N LEU A 148 2.47 -17.13 -7.60
CA LEU A 148 3.53 -16.55 -8.45
C LEU A 148 2.99 -16.34 -9.86
N ALA A 149 3.07 -15.13 -10.40
CA ALA A 149 2.74 -14.87 -11.81
C ALA A 149 3.54 -15.82 -12.74
N GLY A 150 2.88 -16.36 -13.77
CA GLY A 150 3.51 -17.28 -14.74
C GLY A 150 3.77 -18.72 -14.23
N ALA A 151 3.54 -19.03 -12.95
CA ALA A 151 3.78 -20.37 -12.41
C ALA A 151 2.89 -21.45 -13.05
N SER A 152 3.42 -22.66 -13.20
CA SER A 152 2.63 -23.86 -13.55
C SER A 152 2.54 -24.89 -12.42
N ASP A 153 3.35 -24.72 -11.37
CA ASP A 153 3.34 -25.54 -10.15
C ASP A 153 2.63 -24.81 -9.01
N PRO A 154 1.58 -25.39 -8.40
CA PRO A 154 0.87 -24.76 -7.29
C PRO A 154 1.62 -24.78 -5.94
N ALA A 155 2.79 -25.41 -5.82
CA ALA A 155 3.48 -25.62 -4.55
C ALA A 155 3.63 -24.35 -3.69
N TYR A 156 4.02 -23.22 -4.31
CA TYR A 156 4.10 -21.93 -3.60
C TYR A 156 2.74 -21.50 -3.05
N LEU A 157 1.68 -21.53 -3.87
CA LEU A 157 0.33 -21.13 -3.44
C LEU A 157 -0.19 -22.04 -2.31
N LEU A 158 0.10 -23.33 -2.37
CA LEU A 158 -0.26 -24.27 -1.33
C LEU A 158 0.43 -23.93 0.00
N GLY A 159 1.73 -23.60 -0.04
CA GLY A 159 2.50 -23.21 1.15
C GLY A 159 2.01 -21.92 1.81
N VAL A 160 1.67 -20.89 1.02
CA VAL A 160 1.13 -19.63 1.59
C VAL A 160 -0.30 -19.81 2.11
N LEU A 161 -1.14 -20.64 1.48
CA LEU A 161 -2.45 -21.02 2.01
C LEU A 161 -2.35 -21.80 3.31
N GLU A 162 -1.40 -22.74 3.39
CA GLU A 162 -1.13 -23.50 4.61
C GLU A 162 -0.63 -22.59 5.74
N SER A 163 0.27 -21.65 5.44
CA SER A 163 0.75 -20.65 6.41
C SER A 163 -0.39 -19.78 6.94
N ALA A 164 -1.29 -19.31 6.06
CA ALA A 164 -2.49 -18.57 6.46
C ALA A 164 -3.49 -19.44 7.25
N ALA A 165 -3.61 -20.73 6.94
CA ALA A 165 -4.47 -21.64 7.70
C ALA A 165 -3.91 -21.88 9.11
N ARG A 166 -2.59 -22.06 9.24
CA ARG A 166 -1.92 -22.41 10.50
C ARG A 166 -1.49 -21.24 11.37
N TYR A 167 -1.71 -19.99 10.94
CA TYR A 167 -1.29 -18.83 11.73
C TYR A 167 -1.89 -18.87 13.15
N GLN A 168 -1.11 -18.38 14.10
CA GLN A 168 -1.54 -18.14 15.47
C GLN A 168 -1.21 -16.70 15.86
N SER A 169 -2.16 -16.02 16.50
CA SER A 169 -1.90 -14.73 17.14
C SER A 169 -0.93 -14.93 18.31
N ARG A 170 0.01 -14.00 18.46
CA ARG A 170 0.97 -13.98 19.58
C ARG A 170 0.69 -12.82 20.51
N ASP A 171 1.29 -12.80 21.69
CA ASP A 171 1.19 -11.63 22.55
C ASP A 171 1.82 -10.42 21.85
N VAL A 172 1.26 -9.22 22.04
CA VAL A 172 1.84 -8.00 21.46
C VAL A 172 3.30 -7.78 21.91
N ALA A 173 3.67 -8.24 23.11
CA ALA A 173 5.05 -8.20 23.59
C ALA A 173 6.03 -8.97 22.69
N ASP A 174 5.58 -10.03 22.00
CA ASP A 174 6.41 -10.79 21.04
C ASP A 174 6.77 -9.98 19.77
N TYR A 175 6.05 -8.88 19.54
CA TYR A 175 6.28 -7.93 18.44
C TYR A 175 7.02 -6.66 18.90
N ALA A 176 7.39 -6.55 20.18
CA ALA A 176 8.11 -5.38 20.70
C ALA A 176 9.54 -5.27 20.14
N ALA A 177 10.20 -6.41 19.90
CA ALA A 177 11.46 -6.44 19.16
C ALA A 177 11.20 -6.25 17.66
N TYR A 178 12.07 -5.49 16.99
CA TYR A 178 11.93 -5.16 15.58
C TYR A 178 13.27 -5.22 14.84
N PHE A 179 13.18 -5.42 13.52
CA PHE A 179 14.26 -5.24 12.57
C PHE A 179 14.04 -3.92 11.82
N GLY A 180 14.90 -2.94 12.05
CA GLY A 180 14.91 -1.67 11.33
C GLY A 180 16.09 -1.60 10.35
N LEU A 181 15.82 -1.30 9.08
CA LEU A 181 16.84 -1.19 8.05
C LEU A 181 16.66 0.11 7.26
N SER A 182 17.73 0.87 7.12
CA SER A 182 17.78 2.12 6.36
C SER A 182 19.00 2.19 5.45
N THR A 183 18.96 3.08 4.47
CA THR A 183 20.18 3.63 3.85
C THR A 183 20.90 4.54 4.85
N ARG A 184 22.14 4.95 4.56
CA ARG A 184 22.84 5.95 5.41
C ARG A 184 22.22 7.34 5.26
N THR A 185 21.76 7.67 4.06
CA THR A 185 21.20 8.98 3.67
C THR A 185 19.85 9.22 4.33
N TRP A 186 19.03 8.18 4.53
CA TRP A 186 17.68 8.29 5.11
C TRP A 186 17.59 7.90 6.58
N ARG A 187 18.74 7.76 7.26
CA ARG A 187 18.81 7.31 8.66
C ARG A 187 17.93 8.14 9.60
N GLU A 188 17.74 9.42 9.30
CA GLU A 188 16.96 10.35 10.14
C GLU A 188 15.46 10.12 9.96
N SER A 189 14.97 10.04 8.72
CA SER A 189 13.58 9.63 8.44
C SER A 189 13.27 8.26 9.08
N THR A 190 14.14 7.26 8.86
CA THR A 190 13.89 5.93 9.38
C THR A 190 13.95 5.88 10.90
N ALA A 191 14.89 6.60 11.55
CA ALA A 191 14.95 6.67 13.00
C ALA A 191 13.67 7.28 13.59
N LEU A 192 13.10 8.32 12.95
CA LEU A 192 11.83 8.92 13.34
C LEU A 192 10.68 7.91 13.20
N SER A 193 10.62 7.17 12.09
CA SER A 193 9.59 6.14 11.90
C SER A 193 9.67 5.05 12.96
N LEU A 194 10.87 4.53 13.23
CA LEU A 194 11.07 3.52 14.26
C LEU A 194 10.70 4.05 15.65
N PHE A 195 11.06 5.30 15.97
CA PHE A 195 10.68 5.92 17.23
C PHE A 195 9.16 6.02 17.40
N ASN A 196 8.45 6.47 16.36
CA ASN A 196 7.00 6.60 16.41
C ASN A 196 6.28 5.25 16.55
N ILE A 197 6.84 4.17 15.97
CA ILE A 197 6.23 2.83 16.02
C ILE A 197 6.57 2.10 17.34
N PHE A 198 7.84 2.14 17.75
CA PHE A 198 8.40 1.27 18.81
C PHE A 198 8.88 2.04 20.04
N GLY A 199 8.71 3.36 20.07
CA GLY A 199 9.18 4.24 21.15
C GLY A 199 10.71 4.44 21.21
N ASN A 200 11.46 3.89 20.26
CA ASN A 200 12.91 4.03 20.13
C ASN A 200 13.40 3.64 18.73
N SER A 201 14.63 3.99 18.37
CA SER A 201 15.29 3.63 17.11
C SER A 201 16.55 2.77 17.30
N LYS A 202 16.69 2.10 18.46
CA LYS A 202 17.92 1.37 18.85
C LYS A 202 18.26 0.18 17.96
N ALA A 203 17.28 -0.44 17.31
CA ALA A 203 17.51 -1.55 16.38
C ALA A 203 17.60 -1.09 14.91
N LEU A 204 17.70 0.23 14.67
CA LEU A 204 18.05 0.76 13.35
C LEU A 204 19.41 0.24 12.93
N THR A 205 19.49 -0.26 11.71
CA THR A 205 20.75 -0.52 11.06
C THR A 205 20.83 0.11 9.69
N LEU A 206 22.03 0.52 9.32
CA LEU A 206 22.32 1.16 8.05
C LEU A 206 23.02 0.19 7.09
N CYS A 207 22.63 0.23 5.83
CA CYS A 207 23.37 -0.34 4.71
C CYS A 207 23.87 0.81 3.82
N PRO A 208 25.20 1.01 3.70
CA PRO A 208 26.30 0.41 4.49
C PRO A 208 26.38 0.97 5.92
N PRO A 209 27.12 0.30 6.85
CA PRO A 209 28.11 -0.76 6.60
C PRO A 209 27.55 -2.19 6.59
N ALA A 210 26.28 -2.41 6.91
CA ALA A 210 25.73 -3.76 6.84
C ALA A 210 25.71 -4.28 5.39
N ALA A 211 25.98 -5.57 5.21
CA ALA A 211 25.85 -6.24 3.92
C ALA A 211 24.50 -7.00 3.84
N ALA A 212 24.10 -7.36 2.62
CA ALA A 212 22.89 -8.14 2.34
C ALA A 212 22.72 -9.45 3.13
N ALA A 213 23.82 -10.02 3.61
CA ALA A 213 23.83 -11.27 4.37
C ALA A 213 23.61 -11.01 5.87
N HIS A 214 22.42 -10.54 6.25
CA HIS A 214 22.07 -10.42 7.66
C HIS A 214 22.01 -11.80 8.34
N ALA A 215 22.53 -11.87 9.56
CA ALA A 215 22.44 -13.07 10.41
C ALA A 215 20.98 -13.35 10.80
N SER A 216 20.61 -14.62 10.93
CA SER A 216 19.24 -15.04 11.26
C SER A 216 18.74 -14.41 12.57
N ALA A 217 19.60 -14.28 13.58
CA ALA A 217 19.24 -13.64 14.86
C ALA A 217 18.75 -12.19 14.69
N ARG A 218 19.24 -11.48 13.68
CA ARG A 218 18.87 -10.09 13.40
C ARG A 218 17.54 -9.97 12.65
N LEU A 219 17.18 -10.99 11.87
CA LEU A 219 15.90 -11.10 11.15
C LEU A 219 14.85 -11.91 11.94
N ALA A 220 15.19 -12.36 13.15
CA ALA A 220 14.30 -13.10 14.03
C ALA A 220 13.11 -12.29 14.61
N PRO A 221 13.20 -10.94 14.80
CA PRO A 221 12.06 -10.14 15.21
C PRO A 221 10.84 -10.31 14.27
N LEU A 222 9.63 -10.09 14.79
CA LEU A 222 8.42 -10.25 13.97
C LEU A 222 7.98 -8.97 13.27
N MET A 223 8.53 -7.82 13.66
CA MET A 223 8.22 -6.53 13.04
C MET A 223 9.40 -6.07 12.22
N HIS A 224 9.23 -5.99 10.90
CA HIS A 224 10.28 -5.55 9.98
C HIS A 224 9.86 -4.20 9.37
N PHE A 225 10.71 -3.19 9.51
CA PHE A 225 10.60 -1.90 8.85
C PHE A 225 11.82 -1.70 7.96
N ILE A 226 11.61 -1.54 6.65
CA ILE A 226 12.67 -1.52 5.64
C ILE A 226 12.49 -0.26 4.80
N ASN A 227 13.50 0.60 4.79
CA ASN A 227 13.53 1.82 3.99
C ASN A 227 14.85 1.86 3.22
N CYS A 228 14.81 1.40 1.96
CA CYS A 228 15.98 1.12 1.12
C CYS A 228 15.56 1.20 -0.34
N HIS A 229 16.52 1.53 -1.21
CA HIS A 229 16.32 1.55 -2.66
C HIS A 229 15.79 0.22 -3.18
N GLY A 230 14.84 0.27 -4.11
CA GLY A 230 14.36 -0.90 -4.84
C GLY A 230 14.29 -0.65 -6.35
N GLY A 231 14.04 -1.71 -7.12
CA GLY A 231 14.04 -1.67 -8.58
C GLY A 231 12.95 -2.54 -9.20
N GLN A 232 12.55 -2.19 -10.41
CA GLN A 232 11.56 -2.96 -11.17
C GLN A 232 12.12 -4.35 -11.51
N ALA A 233 11.31 -5.39 -11.31
CA ALA A 233 11.70 -6.78 -11.49
C ALA A 233 12.98 -7.18 -10.74
N ASP A 234 13.30 -6.48 -9.64
CA ASP A 234 14.52 -6.66 -8.88
C ASP A 234 14.24 -7.46 -7.58
N PRO A 235 14.92 -8.58 -7.33
CA PRO A 235 14.81 -9.33 -6.09
C PRO A 235 15.66 -8.75 -4.95
N GLN A 236 16.18 -7.53 -5.08
CA GLN A 236 17.09 -6.89 -4.15
C GLN A 236 16.57 -5.54 -3.66
N PHE A 237 16.97 -5.20 -2.43
CA PHE A 237 16.94 -3.83 -1.93
C PHE A 237 18.36 -3.34 -1.70
N TYR A 238 18.60 -2.05 -1.92
CA TYR A 238 19.92 -1.45 -1.89
C TYR A 238 20.01 -0.38 -0.81
N GLY A 239 21.15 -0.36 -0.14
CA GLY A 239 21.55 0.72 0.74
C GLY A 239 21.97 1.95 -0.08
N GLU A 240 22.41 2.98 0.62
CA GLU A 240 23.04 4.15 0.01
C GLU A 240 24.03 4.74 0.99
N ASP A 241 25.24 5.05 0.53
CA ASP A 241 26.25 5.72 1.34
C ASP A 241 26.39 7.22 1.02
N ALA A 242 27.20 7.92 1.81
CA ALA A 242 27.42 9.37 1.62
C ALA A 242 28.13 9.74 0.30
N ARG A 243 28.56 8.76 -0.49
CA ARG A 243 29.15 8.94 -1.83
C ARG A 243 28.21 8.44 -2.93
N HIS A 244 26.92 8.22 -2.62
CA HIS A 244 25.90 7.70 -3.53
C HIS A 244 26.31 6.36 -4.18
N ARG A 245 26.88 5.46 -3.39
CA ARG A 245 27.05 4.05 -3.77
C ARG A 245 25.91 3.23 -3.18
N PHE A 246 25.41 2.28 -3.95
CA PHE A 246 24.20 1.53 -3.64
C PHE A 246 24.49 0.03 -3.42
N PRO A 247 25.09 -0.36 -2.28
CA PRO A 247 25.37 -1.77 -2.00
C PRO A 247 24.06 -2.54 -1.77
N VAL A 248 24.04 -3.83 -2.11
CA VAL A 248 22.89 -4.68 -1.79
C VAL A 248 22.72 -4.78 -0.26
N SER A 249 21.51 -4.48 0.21
CA SER A 249 21.07 -4.45 1.61
C SER A 249 20.20 -5.64 1.97
N LEU A 250 19.34 -6.09 1.06
CA LEU A 250 18.55 -7.32 1.18
C LEU A 250 18.42 -7.98 -0.18
N SER A 251 18.23 -9.29 -0.19
CA SER A 251 17.84 -10.02 -1.40
C SER A 251 17.03 -11.25 -1.06
N SER A 252 16.11 -11.64 -1.93
CA SER A 252 15.29 -12.84 -1.74
C SER A 252 16.14 -14.07 -1.42
N THR A 253 17.23 -14.31 -2.16
CA THR A 253 18.06 -15.50 -1.96
C THR A 253 18.81 -15.52 -0.62
N LYS A 254 19.22 -14.35 -0.10
CA LYS A 254 19.93 -14.27 1.20
C LYS A 254 18.98 -14.27 2.41
N LEU A 255 17.69 -14.13 2.19
CA LEU A 255 16.63 -14.20 3.21
C LEU A 255 16.13 -15.62 3.48
N ALA A 256 16.46 -16.59 2.62
CA ALA A 256 15.95 -17.95 2.72
C ALA A 256 16.22 -18.58 4.10
N GLY A 257 15.15 -19.04 4.76
CA GLY A 257 15.20 -19.68 6.08
C GLY A 257 15.44 -18.72 7.26
N LYS A 258 15.33 -17.41 7.05
CA LYS A 258 15.63 -16.41 8.10
C LYS A 258 14.42 -15.61 8.56
N ILE A 259 13.31 -15.65 7.82
CA ILE A 259 12.08 -14.96 8.21
C ILE A 259 11.26 -15.87 9.11
N ARG A 260 10.94 -15.39 10.31
CA ARG A 260 10.17 -16.16 11.29
C ARG A 260 8.70 -16.22 10.88
N PRO A 261 8.02 -17.38 10.96
CA PRO A 261 6.57 -17.44 10.75
C PRO A 261 5.84 -16.47 11.68
N GLY A 262 4.85 -15.75 11.15
CA GLY A 262 4.13 -14.67 11.83
C GLY A 262 4.76 -13.28 11.69
N THR A 263 5.86 -13.14 10.93
CA THR A 263 6.46 -11.82 10.66
C THR A 263 5.50 -10.92 9.89
N VAL A 264 5.45 -9.64 10.27
CA VAL A 264 4.83 -8.56 9.52
C VAL A 264 5.92 -7.59 9.06
N ALA A 265 5.96 -7.30 7.78
CA ALA A 265 6.92 -6.37 7.19
C ALA A 265 6.23 -5.19 6.50
N ALA A 266 6.81 -4.01 6.64
CA ALA A 266 6.53 -2.86 5.80
C ALA A 266 7.83 -2.43 5.11
N ALA A 267 7.80 -2.38 3.79
CA ALA A 267 8.91 -1.99 2.94
C ALA A 267 8.58 -0.71 2.16
N GLU A 268 9.29 0.35 2.50
CA GLU A 268 9.33 1.62 1.80
C GLU A 268 10.47 1.58 0.79
N CYS A 269 10.33 0.68 -0.18
CA CYS A 269 11.31 0.45 -1.24
C CYS A 269 10.57 0.51 -2.57
N CYS A 270 11.12 1.17 -3.59
CA CYS A 270 10.53 1.12 -4.93
C CYS A 270 10.28 -0.32 -5.37
N TYR A 271 9.09 -0.61 -5.91
CA TYR A 271 8.69 -1.95 -6.36
C TYR A 271 8.76 -3.05 -5.27
N GLY A 272 8.86 -2.70 -3.97
CA GLY A 272 9.00 -3.69 -2.90
C GLY A 272 7.81 -4.65 -2.76
N GLY A 273 6.63 -4.24 -3.24
CA GLY A 273 5.41 -5.05 -3.34
C GLY A 273 5.09 -5.51 -4.77
N GLU A 274 6.00 -5.35 -5.73
CA GLU A 274 5.80 -5.81 -7.11
C GLU A 274 5.71 -7.34 -7.18
N MET A 275 4.73 -7.84 -7.95
CA MET A 275 4.53 -9.26 -8.22
C MET A 275 4.90 -9.59 -9.66
N TYR A 276 6.15 -9.32 -10.04
CA TYR A 276 6.65 -9.59 -11.39
C TYR A 276 6.67 -11.10 -11.70
N ASP A 277 6.63 -11.44 -12.99
CA ASP A 277 6.68 -12.81 -13.49
C ASP A 277 8.09 -13.41 -13.35
N SER A 278 8.44 -13.77 -12.12
CA SER A 278 9.73 -14.41 -11.82
C SER A 278 9.89 -15.78 -12.47
N VAL A 279 8.80 -16.47 -12.79
CA VAL A 279 8.85 -17.85 -13.29
C VAL A 279 9.21 -17.87 -14.77
N THR A 280 8.45 -17.16 -15.61
CA THR A 280 8.70 -17.12 -17.06
C THR A 280 10.02 -16.42 -17.37
N LEU A 281 10.38 -15.39 -16.59
CA LEU A 281 11.61 -14.63 -16.78
C LEU A 281 12.85 -15.31 -16.17
N GLY A 282 12.70 -16.39 -15.41
CA GLY A 282 13.81 -17.06 -14.73
C GLY A 282 14.52 -16.17 -13.69
N LEU A 283 13.79 -15.22 -13.10
CA LEU A 283 14.30 -14.31 -12.08
C LEU A 283 14.06 -14.88 -10.68
N PRO A 284 14.84 -14.48 -9.66
CA PRO A 284 14.51 -14.83 -8.29
C PRO A 284 13.12 -14.29 -7.89
N MET A 285 12.45 -14.98 -6.97
CA MET A 285 11.13 -14.60 -6.46
C MET A 285 11.15 -13.16 -5.90
N PRO A 286 10.07 -12.36 -6.09
CA PRO A 286 9.98 -11.03 -5.49
C PRO A 286 10.11 -11.07 -3.96
N ILE A 287 10.76 -10.08 -3.35
CA ILE A 287 11.08 -10.09 -1.91
C ILE A 287 9.83 -10.27 -1.05
N GLY A 288 8.75 -9.53 -1.32
CA GLY A 288 7.50 -9.66 -0.56
C GLY A 288 6.87 -11.05 -0.61
N GLN A 289 6.94 -11.71 -1.77
CA GLN A 289 6.49 -13.10 -1.95
C GLN A 289 7.42 -14.10 -1.26
N HIS A 290 8.73 -13.79 -1.22
CA HIS A 290 9.70 -14.58 -0.47
C HIS A 290 9.51 -14.53 1.05
N TYR A 291 9.00 -13.40 1.58
CA TYR A 291 8.55 -13.31 2.97
C TYR A 291 7.36 -14.23 3.23
N LEU A 292 6.35 -14.21 2.36
CA LEU A 292 5.17 -15.08 2.49
C LEU A 292 5.51 -16.57 2.41
N ALA A 293 6.44 -16.96 1.53
CA ALA A 293 6.94 -18.33 1.41
C ALA A 293 7.52 -18.88 2.73
N GLN A 294 8.02 -18.01 3.59
CA GLN A 294 8.59 -18.35 4.90
C GLN A 294 7.58 -18.22 6.05
N GLY A 295 6.31 -17.96 5.75
CA GLY A 295 5.23 -17.86 6.73
C GLY A 295 5.05 -16.48 7.34
N ALA A 296 5.58 -15.41 6.73
CA ALA A 296 5.16 -14.05 7.08
C ALA A 296 3.64 -13.91 6.91
N CYS A 297 2.97 -13.25 7.84
CA CYS A 297 1.52 -13.10 7.82
C CYS A 297 1.05 -11.81 7.12
N GLY A 298 1.97 -10.88 6.86
CA GLY A 298 1.70 -9.67 6.09
C GLY A 298 2.98 -9.02 5.57
N PHE A 299 2.95 -8.55 4.34
CA PHE A 299 3.98 -7.72 3.72
C PHE A 299 3.32 -6.54 3.02
N LEU A 300 3.67 -5.32 3.40
CA LEU A 300 3.21 -4.09 2.77
C LEU A 300 4.34 -3.50 1.93
N GLY A 301 4.07 -3.21 0.66
CA GLY A 301 5.04 -2.57 -0.24
C GLY A 301 4.37 -1.93 -1.45
N SER A 302 5.11 -1.09 -2.17
CA SER A 302 4.65 -0.43 -3.40
C SER A 302 4.84 -1.31 -4.63
N SER A 303 3.92 -1.24 -5.58
CA SER A 303 4.05 -1.86 -6.90
C SER A 303 4.95 -1.10 -7.87
N THR A 304 5.21 0.17 -7.58
CA THR A 304 5.90 1.14 -8.45
C THR A 304 6.87 2.01 -7.63
N ILE A 305 7.47 3.02 -8.26
CA ILE A 305 8.35 3.97 -7.59
C ILE A 305 7.68 4.62 -6.37
N ALA A 306 8.29 4.44 -5.19
CA ALA A 306 7.88 5.07 -3.95
C ALA A 306 8.73 6.31 -3.65
N TYR A 307 8.14 7.23 -2.89
CA TYR A 307 8.75 8.50 -2.50
C TYR A 307 8.61 8.70 -1.00
N GLY A 308 9.61 9.35 -0.40
CA GLY A 308 9.55 9.82 0.97
C GLY A 308 10.60 10.91 1.23
N PRO A 309 10.38 11.82 2.19
CA PRO A 309 11.38 12.83 2.54
C PRO A 309 12.62 12.21 3.20
N PRO A 310 13.84 12.73 2.96
CA PRO A 310 15.08 12.11 3.45
C PRO A 310 15.27 12.17 4.98
N ASP A 311 14.75 13.21 5.63
CA ASP A 311 15.05 13.57 7.03
C ASP A 311 13.80 13.71 7.93
N SER A 312 12.61 13.55 7.36
CA SER A 312 11.31 13.64 8.04
C SER A 312 10.40 12.50 7.57
N ASN A 313 9.12 12.47 7.95
CA ASN A 313 8.19 11.44 7.46
C ASN A 313 7.08 12.06 6.61
N GLY A 314 6.84 11.46 5.45
CA GLY A 314 5.81 11.81 4.47
C GLY A 314 5.51 10.60 3.59
N ALA A 315 4.46 10.65 2.76
CA ALA A 315 4.21 9.63 1.72
C ALA A 315 4.40 8.17 2.23
N ALA A 316 5.36 7.43 1.67
CA ALA A 316 5.64 6.03 2.03
C ALA A 316 5.91 5.84 3.53
N ASP A 317 6.67 6.75 4.16
CA ASP A 317 7.08 6.67 5.56
C ASP A 317 5.86 6.60 6.49
N LEU A 318 4.87 7.46 6.23
CA LEU A 318 3.67 7.55 7.07
C LEU A 318 2.73 6.35 6.86
N LEU A 319 2.58 5.86 5.63
CA LEU A 319 1.70 4.73 5.37
C LEU A 319 2.21 3.44 5.99
N ALA A 320 3.51 3.17 5.89
CA ALA A 320 4.16 2.01 6.50
C ALA A 320 4.18 2.11 8.04
N GLN A 321 4.48 3.30 8.57
CA GLN A 321 4.39 3.59 10.01
C GLN A 321 2.99 3.28 10.57
N TYR A 322 1.93 3.85 9.98
CA TYR A 322 0.57 3.63 10.47
C TYR A 322 0.11 2.19 10.33
N PHE A 323 0.60 1.47 9.31
CA PHE A 323 0.31 0.05 9.16
C PHE A 323 0.89 -0.78 10.31
N LEU A 324 2.18 -0.61 10.63
CA LEU A 324 2.81 -1.37 11.71
C LEU A 324 2.27 -0.97 13.09
N LEU A 325 1.97 0.31 13.31
CA LEU A 325 1.28 0.78 14.53
C LEU A 325 -0.07 0.09 14.72
N ALA A 326 -0.91 0.07 13.68
CA ALA A 326 -2.21 -0.58 13.78
C ALA A 326 -2.10 -2.10 14.04
N VAL A 327 -1.04 -2.77 13.54
CA VAL A 327 -0.75 -4.17 13.89
C VAL A 327 -0.44 -4.31 15.38
N LEU A 328 0.39 -3.43 15.95
CA LEU A 328 0.70 -3.41 17.39
C LEU A 328 -0.54 -3.10 18.25
N GLU A 329 -1.51 -2.36 17.72
CA GLU A 329 -2.82 -2.14 18.34
C GLU A 329 -3.77 -3.36 18.24
N GLY A 330 -3.29 -4.48 17.72
CA GLY A 330 -4.07 -5.72 17.56
C GLY A 330 -5.03 -5.67 16.37
N ALA A 331 -4.74 -4.88 15.34
CA ALA A 331 -5.46 -4.97 14.08
C ALA A 331 -5.16 -6.29 13.34
N SER A 332 -6.14 -6.77 12.56
CA SER A 332 -5.80 -7.72 11.51
C SER A 332 -4.96 -7.01 10.45
N THR A 333 -4.15 -7.73 9.69
CA THR A 333 -3.30 -7.15 8.63
C THR A 333 -4.10 -6.29 7.65
N GLY A 334 -5.27 -6.76 7.20
CA GLY A 334 -6.13 -5.97 6.32
C GLY A 334 -6.70 -4.72 7.02
N ARG A 335 -7.10 -4.85 8.29
CA ARG A 335 -7.64 -3.72 9.06
C ARG A 335 -6.55 -2.69 9.34
N ALA A 336 -5.32 -3.14 9.57
CA ALA A 336 -4.16 -2.29 9.73
C ALA A 336 -3.94 -1.43 8.48
N LEU A 337 -3.99 -2.00 7.28
CA LEU A 337 -3.84 -1.22 6.05
C LEU A 337 -5.02 -0.25 5.83
N LEU A 338 -6.25 -0.66 6.17
CA LEU A 338 -7.41 0.25 6.10
C LEU A 338 -7.24 1.44 7.05
N MET A 339 -6.89 1.19 8.32
CA MET A 339 -6.64 2.23 9.32
C MET A 339 -5.48 3.14 8.88
N ALA A 340 -4.39 2.56 8.38
CA ALA A 340 -3.24 3.30 7.88
C ALA A 340 -3.60 4.25 6.74
N ARG A 341 -4.38 3.78 5.75
CA ARG A 341 -4.84 4.64 4.65
C ARG A 341 -5.79 5.74 5.14
N GLN A 342 -6.71 5.44 6.05
CA GLN A 342 -7.63 6.43 6.59
C GLN A 342 -6.89 7.52 7.38
N GLN A 343 -5.94 7.13 8.24
CA GLN A 343 -5.09 8.07 8.99
C GLN A 343 -4.19 8.88 8.06
N PHE A 344 -3.60 8.22 7.04
CA PHE A 344 -2.79 8.88 6.01
C PHE A 344 -3.58 9.94 5.25
N VAL A 345 -4.85 9.67 4.94
CA VAL A 345 -5.73 10.64 4.30
C VAL A 345 -6.13 11.75 5.29
N GLN A 346 -6.38 11.43 6.56
CA GLN A 346 -6.82 12.41 7.57
C GLN A 346 -5.76 13.46 7.90
N GLN A 347 -4.49 13.10 7.93
CA GLN A 347 -3.42 13.96 8.48
C GLN A 347 -3.11 15.24 7.69
N THR A 348 -3.45 15.28 6.40
CA THR A 348 -3.21 16.47 5.54
C THR A 348 -4.46 17.36 5.51
N ALA A 349 -4.41 18.56 4.93
CA ALA A 349 -5.64 19.30 4.61
C ALA A 349 -6.30 18.76 3.34
N GLU A 350 -5.47 18.40 2.36
CA GLU A 350 -5.84 17.97 1.01
C GLU A 350 -4.75 17.03 0.47
N LEU A 351 -5.10 16.12 -0.44
CA LEU A 351 -4.16 15.16 -1.00
C LEU A 351 -3.42 15.75 -2.19
N ASP A 352 -2.09 15.77 -2.12
CA ASP A 352 -1.22 16.15 -3.23
C ASP A 352 -0.95 14.94 -4.18
N PRO A 353 -0.25 15.15 -5.32
CA PRO A 353 0.04 14.06 -6.26
C PRO A 353 0.88 12.93 -5.65
N ALA A 354 1.83 13.22 -4.75
CA ALA A 354 2.65 12.20 -4.08
C ALA A 354 1.82 11.38 -3.08
N ASP A 355 0.90 12.04 -2.36
CA ASP A 355 -0.06 11.38 -1.46
C ASP A 355 -0.97 10.42 -2.23
N LEU A 356 -1.52 10.87 -3.36
CA LEU A 356 -2.37 10.04 -4.22
C LEU A 356 -1.58 8.85 -4.79
N LYS A 357 -0.37 9.06 -5.32
CA LYS A 357 0.46 7.94 -5.81
C LYS A 357 0.70 6.92 -4.70
N THR A 358 1.07 7.38 -3.50
CA THR A 358 1.33 6.52 -2.34
C THR A 358 0.12 5.66 -1.98
N LEU A 359 -1.07 6.26 -1.90
CA LEU A 359 -2.31 5.51 -1.63
C LEU A 359 -2.58 4.44 -2.68
N ALA A 360 -2.34 4.75 -3.95
CA ALA A 360 -2.63 3.88 -5.09
C ALA A 360 -1.75 2.61 -5.10
N GLN A 361 -0.44 2.77 -4.89
CA GLN A 361 0.55 1.73 -5.20
C GLN A 361 0.86 0.76 -4.06
N PHE A 362 0.60 1.14 -2.80
CA PHE A 362 0.88 0.28 -1.66
C PHE A 362 -0.23 -0.74 -1.43
N SER A 363 0.12 -2.03 -1.44
CA SER A 363 -0.83 -3.14 -1.25
C SER A 363 -0.35 -4.12 -0.19
N LEU A 364 -1.30 -4.74 0.52
CA LEU A 364 -1.03 -5.81 1.47
C LEU A 364 -0.95 -7.16 0.75
N LEU A 365 0.21 -7.80 0.84
CA LEU A 365 0.38 -9.21 0.53
C LEU A 365 0.20 -10.02 1.83
N GLY A 366 -0.82 -10.88 1.89
CA GLY A 366 -1.21 -11.67 3.05
C GLY A 366 -2.72 -11.82 3.17
N ASP A 367 -3.16 -12.70 4.07
CA ASP A 367 -4.58 -12.88 4.38
C ASP A 367 -5.06 -11.74 5.31
N PRO A 368 -6.04 -10.92 4.89
CA PRO A 368 -6.46 -9.72 5.62
C PRO A 368 -7.14 -10.00 6.96
N ALA A 369 -7.56 -11.24 7.22
CA ALA A 369 -8.21 -11.66 8.46
C ALA A 369 -7.22 -12.11 9.55
N VAL A 370 -5.93 -12.23 9.22
CA VAL A 370 -4.89 -12.61 10.18
C VAL A 370 -4.69 -11.49 11.19
N HIS A 371 -4.78 -11.82 12.49
CA HIS A 371 -4.44 -10.92 13.59
C HIS A 371 -3.07 -11.32 14.16
N PRO A 372 -1.97 -10.63 13.79
CA PRO A 372 -0.63 -11.03 14.19
C PRO A 372 -0.43 -10.92 15.71
N ALA A 373 -0.75 -9.76 16.27
CA ALA A 373 -0.62 -9.44 17.68
C ALA A 373 -1.98 -9.49 18.40
N ARG A 374 -1.98 -10.05 19.61
CA ARG A 374 -3.08 -10.03 20.56
C ARG A 374 -2.78 -8.98 21.60
N VAL A 375 -3.66 -8.00 21.73
CA VAL A 375 -3.62 -7.00 22.79
C VAL A 375 -4.58 -7.38 23.93
N PRO A 376 -4.24 -7.11 25.20
CA PRO A 376 -5.17 -7.27 26.31
C PRO A 376 -6.45 -6.47 26.08
N ASN A 377 -7.61 -7.08 26.35
CA ASN A 377 -8.90 -6.40 26.31
C ASN A 377 -9.45 -6.30 27.73
N ALA A 378 -9.79 -5.08 28.16
CA ALA A 378 -10.36 -4.82 29.49
C ALA A 378 -11.83 -5.27 29.61
N THR A 379 -12.48 -5.62 28.49
CA THR A 379 -13.90 -5.99 28.47
C THR A 379 -14.09 -7.49 28.68
N SER A 380 -14.74 -7.84 29.79
CA SER A 380 -15.22 -9.19 30.07
C SER A 380 -16.48 -9.53 29.27
N LEU A 381 -16.65 -10.81 28.90
CA LEU A 381 -17.88 -11.30 28.28
C LEU A 381 -18.90 -11.72 29.34
N PRO A 382 -20.21 -11.46 29.14
CA PRO A 382 -21.27 -11.99 30.00
C PRO A 382 -21.29 -13.53 30.03
N ARG A 383 -21.70 -14.13 31.16
CA ARG A 383 -21.86 -15.58 31.28
C ARG A 383 -22.93 -16.07 30.30
N GLY A 384 -22.65 -17.14 29.57
CA GLY A 384 -23.60 -17.77 28.63
C GLY A 384 -23.56 -17.25 27.19
N LEU A 385 -22.86 -16.16 26.89
CA LEU A 385 -22.64 -15.71 25.52
C LEU A 385 -21.51 -16.52 24.87
N ALA A 386 -21.76 -17.13 23.71
CA ALA A 386 -20.71 -17.79 22.94
C ALA A 386 -19.66 -16.75 22.51
N SER A 387 -18.39 -16.99 22.87
CA SER A 387 -17.28 -16.05 22.60
C SER A 387 -17.18 -15.69 21.11
N ALA A 388 -17.48 -16.62 20.20
CA ALA A 388 -17.46 -16.39 18.76
C ALA A 388 -18.51 -15.36 18.29
N ASP A 389 -19.73 -15.37 18.85
CA ASP A 389 -20.78 -14.42 18.49
C ASP A 389 -20.47 -13.02 19.00
N ALA A 390 -19.95 -12.91 20.23
CA ALA A 390 -19.50 -11.65 20.79
C ALA A 390 -18.39 -11.00 19.95
N LEU A 391 -17.37 -11.80 19.58
CA LEU A 391 -16.28 -11.34 18.72
C LEU A 391 -16.80 -10.88 17.35
N ARG A 392 -17.78 -11.60 16.79
CA ARG A 392 -18.41 -11.24 15.53
C ARG A 392 -19.18 -9.91 15.63
N MET A 393 -19.94 -9.69 16.69
CA MET A 393 -20.61 -8.40 16.93
C MET A 393 -19.60 -7.25 17.04
N GLN A 394 -18.53 -7.42 17.83
CA GLN A 394 -17.47 -6.42 17.97
C GLN A 394 -16.77 -6.11 16.64
N ARG A 395 -16.55 -7.13 15.78
CA ARG A 395 -15.97 -6.90 14.45
C ARG A 395 -16.92 -6.11 13.56
N ARG A 396 -18.23 -6.38 13.60
CA ARG A 396 -19.26 -5.63 12.86
C ARG A 396 -19.34 -4.17 13.27
N GLU A 397 -19.38 -3.88 14.56
CA GLU A 397 -19.39 -2.50 15.08
C GLU A 397 -18.14 -1.74 14.64
N ARG A 398 -16.98 -2.37 14.78
CA ARG A 398 -15.70 -1.80 14.33
C ARG A 398 -15.70 -1.54 12.83
N ARG A 399 -16.26 -2.46 12.03
CA ARG A 399 -16.43 -2.30 10.59
C ARG A 399 -17.37 -1.16 10.23
N ALA A 400 -18.50 -1.02 10.93
CA ALA A 400 -19.43 0.09 10.71
C ALA A 400 -18.74 1.45 10.98
N ARG A 401 -18.00 1.57 12.08
CA ARG A 401 -17.23 2.80 12.38
C ARG A 401 -16.20 3.11 11.29
N LEU A 402 -15.39 2.14 10.90
CA LEU A 402 -14.36 2.32 9.87
C LEU A 402 -14.99 2.59 8.48
N ARG A 403 -16.18 2.05 8.18
CA ARG A 403 -16.93 2.40 6.98
C ARG A 403 -17.32 3.89 7.01
N ALA A 404 -17.91 4.35 8.11
CA ALA A 404 -18.32 5.74 8.26
C ALA A 404 -17.14 6.72 8.14
N VAL A 405 -15.96 6.35 8.65
CA VAL A 405 -14.72 7.12 8.44
C VAL A 405 -14.37 7.18 6.95
N GLY A 406 -14.35 6.05 6.24
CA GLY A 406 -14.07 6.01 4.81
C GLY A 406 -15.06 6.85 4.00
N ASP A 407 -16.35 6.69 4.25
CA ASP A 407 -17.42 7.46 3.58
C ASP A 407 -17.24 8.97 3.83
N PHE A 408 -16.93 9.36 5.07
CA PHE A 408 -16.66 10.76 5.42
C PHE A 408 -15.44 11.30 4.66
N LEU A 409 -14.34 10.54 4.59
CA LEU A 409 -13.14 10.97 3.87
C LEU A 409 -13.40 11.11 2.37
N GLU A 410 -14.12 10.16 1.76
CA GLU A 410 -14.48 10.25 0.34
C GLU A 410 -15.33 11.50 0.07
N ALA A 411 -16.28 11.80 0.96
CA ALA A 411 -17.23 12.90 0.82
C ALA A 411 -16.66 14.28 1.18
N THR A 412 -15.59 14.37 1.98
CA THR A 412 -15.11 15.65 2.50
C THR A 412 -13.68 16.01 2.10
N LYS A 413 -12.83 15.02 1.81
CA LYS A 413 -11.40 15.26 1.61
C LYS A 413 -11.13 15.87 0.23
N PRO A 414 -10.51 17.06 0.14
CA PRO A 414 -10.06 17.56 -1.15
C PRO A 414 -8.81 16.83 -1.65
N ALA A 415 -8.67 16.77 -2.97
CA ALA A 415 -7.54 16.11 -3.62
C ALA A 415 -7.18 16.84 -4.92
N THR A 416 -5.94 16.68 -5.37
CA THR A 416 -5.52 17.17 -6.67
C THR A 416 -6.27 16.49 -7.82
N SER A 417 -6.60 17.29 -8.83
CA SER A 417 -7.17 16.85 -10.10
C SER A 417 -6.12 16.20 -11.00
N LYS A 418 -6.48 15.95 -12.26
CA LYS A 418 -5.54 15.56 -13.30
C LYS A 418 -4.56 16.72 -13.62
N PRO A 419 -3.35 16.40 -14.14
CA PRO A 419 -2.39 17.41 -14.59
C PRO A 419 -3.02 18.50 -15.47
N GLN A 420 -2.64 19.74 -15.22
CA GLN A 420 -3.03 20.91 -16.02
C GLN A 420 -1.89 21.23 -16.99
N VAL A 421 -2.09 20.90 -18.28
CA VAL A 421 -1.04 21.01 -19.31
C VAL A 421 -0.75 22.47 -19.70
N ASP A 422 -1.74 23.36 -19.59
CA ASP A 422 -1.64 24.77 -20.01
C ASP A 422 -1.78 25.79 -18.85
N SER A 423 -1.47 25.38 -17.62
CA SER A 423 -1.63 26.29 -16.48
C SER A 423 -0.65 27.47 -16.56
N THR A 424 -1.17 28.69 -16.61
CA THR A 424 -0.35 29.89 -16.50
C THR A 424 -0.03 30.17 -15.04
N CYS A 425 1.27 30.28 -14.72
CA CYS A 425 1.75 30.70 -13.41
C CYS A 425 2.08 32.20 -13.41
N SER A 426 1.80 32.89 -12.30
CA SER A 426 2.25 34.28 -12.14
C SER A 426 3.78 34.36 -12.15
N ALA A 427 4.34 35.53 -12.50
CA ALA A 427 5.79 35.73 -12.49
C ALA A 427 6.40 35.50 -11.09
N GLN A 428 5.65 35.78 -10.02
CA GLN A 428 6.06 35.52 -8.64
C GLN A 428 6.13 34.02 -8.33
N VAL A 429 5.11 33.25 -8.75
CA VAL A 429 5.10 31.79 -8.60
C VAL A 429 6.27 31.18 -9.34
N ARG A 430 6.50 31.57 -10.61
CA ARG A 430 7.65 31.07 -11.40
C ARG A 430 9.00 31.31 -10.73
N ARG A 431 9.22 32.50 -10.15
CA ARG A 431 10.45 32.79 -9.40
C ARG A 431 10.60 31.90 -8.16
N SER A 432 9.49 31.66 -7.45
CA SER A 432 9.48 30.81 -6.26
C SER A 432 9.78 29.35 -6.61
N LEU A 433 9.16 28.83 -7.67
CA LEU A 433 9.41 27.48 -8.18
C LEU A 433 10.85 27.29 -8.64
N ALA A 434 11.45 28.28 -9.31
CA ALA A 434 12.87 28.25 -9.67
C ALA A 434 13.78 28.21 -8.43
N GLY A 435 13.43 28.95 -7.37
CA GLY A 435 14.11 28.88 -6.08
C GLY A 435 14.01 27.50 -5.44
N ILE A 436 12.81 26.90 -5.45
CA ILE A 436 12.57 25.54 -4.93
C ILE A 436 13.36 24.50 -5.74
N ALA A 437 13.36 24.59 -7.07
CA ALA A 437 14.16 23.70 -7.92
C ALA A 437 15.64 23.75 -7.52
N LYS A 438 16.20 24.94 -7.32
CA LYS A 438 17.58 25.10 -6.85
C LYS A 438 17.80 24.47 -5.47
N SER A 439 16.91 24.71 -4.51
CA SER A 439 17.01 24.15 -3.15
C SER A 439 16.89 22.62 -3.13
N ALA A 440 16.07 22.06 -4.02
CA ALA A 440 15.87 20.62 -4.18
C ALA A 440 16.95 19.95 -5.06
N GLY A 441 17.96 20.69 -5.54
CA GLY A 441 19.00 20.15 -6.42
C GLY A 441 18.52 19.79 -7.83
N LEU A 442 17.35 20.29 -8.25
CA LEU A 442 16.79 20.08 -9.58
C LEU A 442 17.44 21.02 -10.61
N PRO A 443 17.41 20.68 -11.91
CA PRO A 443 17.92 21.53 -12.98
C PRO A 443 17.37 22.97 -12.93
N ALA A 444 18.19 23.97 -13.24
CA ALA A 444 17.79 25.38 -13.15
C ALA A 444 16.61 25.76 -14.07
N LYS A 445 16.35 25.00 -15.14
CA LYS A 445 15.23 25.17 -16.07
C LYS A 445 14.17 24.08 -15.90
N GLN A 446 14.08 23.47 -14.72
CA GLN A 446 13.12 22.41 -14.44
C GLN A 446 11.67 22.90 -14.65
N SER A 447 10.92 22.13 -15.42
CA SER A 447 9.47 22.34 -15.59
C SER A 447 8.69 21.76 -14.42
N PHE A 448 7.65 22.48 -14.00
CA PHE A 448 6.68 22.00 -13.02
C PHE A 448 5.35 21.73 -13.71
N VAL A 449 4.73 20.61 -13.33
CA VAL A 449 3.37 20.25 -13.73
C VAL A 449 2.41 20.71 -12.65
N SER A 450 1.36 21.43 -13.03
CA SER A 450 0.39 21.96 -12.06
C SER A 450 -0.83 21.06 -11.92
N TYR A 451 -1.42 21.08 -10.73
CA TYR A 451 -2.61 20.31 -10.36
C TYR A 451 -3.53 21.22 -9.55
N GLU A 452 -4.82 21.27 -9.90
CA GLU A 452 -5.80 22.00 -9.10
C GLU A 452 -6.28 21.15 -7.95
N VAL A 453 -6.50 21.73 -6.76
CA VAL A 453 -7.18 21.03 -5.68
C VAL A 453 -8.69 21.18 -5.86
N ARG A 454 -9.41 20.05 -5.84
CA ARG A 454 -10.87 20.02 -5.96
C ARG A 454 -11.49 19.43 -4.70
N ALA A 455 -12.56 20.06 -4.24
CA ALA A 455 -13.45 19.50 -3.23
C ALA A 455 -14.26 18.35 -3.84
N PRO A 456 -14.73 17.39 -3.02
CA PRO A 456 -15.71 16.41 -3.45
C PRO A 456 -16.93 17.10 -4.10
N GLY A 457 -17.35 16.64 -5.28
CA GLY A 457 -18.37 17.31 -6.11
C GLY A 457 -17.84 18.30 -7.16
N GLY A 458 -16.52 18.53 -7.21
CA GLY A 458 -15.87 19.24 -8.32
C GLY A 458 -15.72 20.75 -8.15
N ALA A 459 -16.14 21.32 -7.02
CA ALA A 459 -15.92 22.74 -6.70
C ALA A 459 -14.45 23.00 -6.28
N SER A 460 -13.97 24.23 -6.49
CA SER A 460 -12.69 24.68 -5.95
C SER A 460 -12.75 24.82 -4.42
N VAL A 461 -11.65 24.48 -3.74
CA VAL A 461 -11.58 24.46 -2.27
C VAL A 461 -11.22 25.84 -1.73
N ALA A 462 -12.02 26.42 -0.83
CA ALA A 462 -11.60 27.62 -0.08
C ALA A 462 -10.66 27.25 1.09
N ALA A 463 -9.62 28.05 1.33
CA ALA A 463 -8.74 27.89 2.49
C ALA A 463 -9.47 28.24 3.80
N PRO A 464 -9.09 27.66 4.96
CA PRO A 464 -9.68 28.02 6.24
C PRO A 464 -9.39 29.49 6.58
N SER A 465 -10.42 30.33 6.56
CA SER A 465 -10.29 31.77 6.86
C SER A 465 -10.27 31.99 8.38
N GLY A 466 -9.15 32.47 8.91
CA GLY A 466 -9.05 33.00 10.28
C GLY A 466 -9.64 34.41 10.47
N ALA A 467 -10.50 34.89 9.55
CA ALA A 467 -11.01 36.25 9.57
C ALA A 467 -12.53 36.28 9.81
N ARG A 468 -12.94 37.01 10.85
CA ARG A 468 -14.36 37.32 11.13
C ARG A 468 -15.03 37.91 9.88
N VAL A 469 -16.03 37.21 9.34
CA VAL A 469 -16.85 37.71 8.23
C VAL A 469 -17.70 38.89 8.73
N ARG A 470 -17.38 40.10 8.28
CA ARG A 470 -18.29 41.26 8.39
C ARG A 470 -19.50 41.00 7.49
N ARG A 471 -20.71 40.99 8.06
CA ARG A 471 -21.99 40.88 7.32
C ARG A 471 -22.06 41.98 6.24
N GLY A 472 -22.31 41.60 4.98
CA GLY A 472 -22.69 42.53 3.91
C GLY A 472 -21.82 42.58 2.64
N LYS A 473 -20.76 41.75 2.52
CA LYS A 473 -20.04 41.59 1.23
C LYS A 473 -20.39 40.25 0.57
N ALA A 474 -20.43 40.25 -0.76
CA ALA A 474 -20.55 39.05 -1.60
C ALA A 474 -19.59 37.95 -1.11
N PRO A 475 -19.97 36.66 -1.21
CA PRO A 475 -19.11 35.57 -0.78
C PRO A 475 -17.73 35.76 -1.41
N ALA A 476 -16.68 35.74 -0.58
CA ALA A 476 -15.31 35.83 -1.06
C ALA A 476 -15.10 34.76 -2.12
N ALA A 477 -14.51 35.12 -3.27
CA ALA A 477 -14.15 34.16 -4.29
C ALA A 477 -13.37 33.01 -3.62
N ALA A 478 -13.75 31.76 -3.92
CA ALA A 478 -13.09 30.61 -3.33
C ALA A 478 -11.58 30.72 -3.61
N THR A 479 -10.79 30.72 -2.54
CA THR A 479 -9.32 30.72 -2.60
C THR A 479 -8.85 29.63 -3.55
N SER A 480 -8.01 29.96 -4.51
CA SER A 480 -7.49 28.96 -5.45
C SER A 480 -6.31 28.25 -4.83
N VAL A 481 -6.36 26.91 -4.79
CA VAL A 481 -5.25 26.07 -4.31
C VAL A 481 -4.75 25.19 -5.46
N ARG A 482 -3.43 25.17 -5.66
CA ARG A 482 -2.76 24.33 -6.66
C ARG A 482 -1.53 23.68 -6.07
N TYR A 483 -1.15 22.53 -6.63
CA TYR A 483 0.16 21.92 -6.43
C TYR A 483 0.96 21.97 -7.71
N HIS A 484 2.26 22.17 -7.57
CA HIS A 484 3.25 22.17 -8.65
C HIS A 484 4.26 21.07 -8.37
N VAL A 485 4.41 20.13 -9.29
CA VAL A 485 5.31 18.99 -9.14
C VAL A 485 6.41 19.05 -10.18
N ALA A 486 7.65 18.90 -9.74
CA ALA A 486 8.78 18.66 -10.61
C ALA A 486 9.53 17.42 -10.12
N ILE A 487 9.96 16.58 -11.07
CA ILE A 487 10.76 15.39 -10.81
C ILE A 487 11.98 15.48 -11.72
N ALA A 488 13.16 15.20 -11.18
CA ALA A 488 14.36 15.02 -11.98
C ALA A 488 15.33 14.08 -11.28
N THR A 489 16.07 13.31 -12.06
CA THR A 489 17.26 12.60 -11.58
C THR A 489 18.45 13.55 -11.59
N PRO A 490 19.02 13.91 -10.43
CA PRO A 490 20.19 14.78 -10.40
C PRO A 490 21.38 14.16 -11.16
N PRO A 491 22.26 14.98 -11.77
CA PRO A 491 23.44 14.48 -12.49
C PRO A 491 24.34 13.64 -11.57
N ARG A 492 24.63 12.40 -11.97
CA ARG A 492 25.49 11.49 -11.19
C ARG A 492 26.97 11.84 -11.35
N PRO A 493 27.75 11.98 -10.26
CA PRO A 493 29.20 11.91 -10.34
C PRO A 493 29.63 10.44 -10.50
N GLY A 494 29.73 9.95 -11.74
CA GLY A 494 30.38 8.67 -12.08
C GLY A 494 29.51 7.59 -12.73
N ARG A 495 30.16 6.70 -13.50
CA ARG A 495 29.59 5.60 -14.31
C ARG A 495 29.35 4.31 -13.51
N ALA A 496 28.39 4.26 -12.59
CA ALA A 496 27.90 2.98 -12.07
C ALA A 496 26.59 2.60 -12.78
N ALA A 497 26.67 1.67 -13.75
CA ALA A 497 25.58 1.33 -14.68
C ALA A 497 24.47 0.44 -14.08
N ALA A 498 24.55 0.06 -12.80
CA ALA A 498 23.64 -0.89 -12.16
C ALA A 498 22.97 -0.38 -10.88
N ALA A 499 23.12 0.92 -10.56
CA ALA A 499 22.49 1.51 -9.37
C ALA A 499 21.07 2.04 -9.67
N PRO A 500 20.10 1.89 -8.75
CA PRO A 500 18.78 2.48 -8.89
C PRO A 500 18.89 3.99 -9.14
N LEU A 501 18.12 4.49 -10.12
CA LEU A 501 17.96 5.93 -10.32
C LEU A 501 17.32 6.48 -9.04
N SER A 502 17.88 7.56 -8.50
CA SER A 502 17.33 8.22 -7.31
C SER A 502 16.82 9.58 -7.75
N ALA A 503 15.62 9.60 -8.33
CA ALA A 503 14.96 10.84 -8.67
C ALA A 503 14.61 11.64 -7.42
N VAL A 504 14.61 12.96 -7.54
CA VAL A 504 14.14 13.89 -6.52
C VAL A 504 12.86 14.53 -7.04
N ALA A 505 11.83 14.58 -6.20
CA ALA A 505 10.57 15.24 -6.50
C ALA A 505 10.35 16.45 -5.57
N ALA A 506 10.11 17.62 -6.16
CA ALA A 506 9.67 18.80 -5.44
C ALA A 506 8.17 19.01 -5.63
N VAL A 507 7.42 19.07 -4.54
CA VAL A 507 5.97 19.30 -4.53
C VAL A 507 5.70 20.62 -3.82
N ALA A 508 5.32 21.65 -4.57
CA ALA A 508 5.09 23.00 -4.07
C ALA A 508 3.61 23.35 -4.05
N ARG A 509 3.15 23.93 -2.94
CA ARG A 509 1.76 24.32 -2.71
C ARG A 509 1.57 25.81 -2.97
N GLU A 510 0.68 26.14 -3.90
CA GLU A 510 0.23 27.50 -4.20
C GLU A 510 -1.14 27.78 -3.58
N VAL A 511 -1.29 28.95 -2.96
CA VAL A 511 -2.56 29.51 -2.48
C VAL A 511 -2.66 30.95 -2.97
N ASP A 512 -3.74 31.25 -3.71
CA ASP A 512 -4.04 32.60 -4.22
C ASP A 512 -2.84 33.27 -4.91
N GLY A 513 -2.19 32.55 -5.83
CA GLY A 513 -1.07 33.09 -6.61
C GLY A 513 0.26 33.17 -5.87
N ARG A 514 0.38 32.55 -4.69
CA ARG A 514 1.61 32.55 -3.87
C ARG A 514 1.99 31.14 -3.43
N ILE A 515 3.27 30.79 -3.56
CA ILE A 515 3.79 29.56 -2.97
C ILE A 515 3.88 29.75 -1.45
N VAL A 516 3.21 28.87 -0.69
CA VAL A 516 3.13 28.95 0.78
C VAL A 516 3.87 27.82 1.49
N ALA A 517 4.13 26.71 0.79
CA ALA A 517 4.87 25.57 1.31
C ALA A 517 5.45 24.74 0.16
N TYR A 518 6.46 23.92 0.44
CA TYR A 518 6.91 22.88 -0.47
C TYR A 518 7.51 21.71 0.33
N ARG A 519 7.57 20.54 -0.30
CA ARG A 519 8.25 19.35 0.20
C ARG A 519 9.19 18.82 -0.87
N VAL A 520 10.27 18.19 -0.42
CA VAL A 520 11.21 17.45 -1.26
C VAL A 520 11.11 15.98 -0.88
N TYR A 521 10.93 15.13 -1.87
CA TYR A 521 10.89 13.69 -1.73
C TYR A 521 12.02 13.06 -2.52
N GLU A 522 12.59 11.99 -2.00
CA GLU A 522 13.56 11.17 -2.69
C GLU A 522 12.91 9.84 -3.09
N GLN A 523 13.26 9.35 -4.27
CA GLN A 523 12.88 8.04 -4.74
C GLN A 523 13.47 6.96 -3.82
N ARG A 524 12.62 6.00 -3.45
CA ARG A 524 12.87 5.08 -2.34
C ARG A 524 13.54 3.76 -2.65
#